data_AF-A0A1X2F256-F1
#
_entry.id   AF-A0A1X2F256-F1
#
_cell.length_a   1.000
_cell.length_b   1.000
_cell.length_c   1.000
_cell.angle_alpha   90.00
_cell.angle_beta   90.00
_cell.angle_gamma   90.00
#
_symmetry.space_group_name_H-M   'P 1'
#
loop_
_entity.id
_entity.type
_entity.pdbx_description
1 polymer ?
#
loop_
_entity_poly.entity_id
_entity_poly.type
_entity_poly.pdbx_seq_one_letter_code
_entity_poly.pdbx_strand_id
1 'polypeptide(L)' 'MQAGYFLLVARGLDLDIGPMSGFDRDRVDSEFFAETSWRTDMLCALGRGRRESVMPRLPRLSFETAYQIL' A
#
# COMPACT_ATOMS: atom_id res chain seq x y z
N MET A 1 -11.10 4.65 -0.87
CA MET A 1 -11.31 3.19 -0.77
C MET A 1 -10.55 2.37 -1.82
N GLN A 2 -10.33 2.84 -3.06
CA GLN A 2 -9.77 2.01 -4.14
C GLN A 2 -8.41 1.35 -3.82
N ALA A 3 -7.48 2.07 -3.19
CA ALA A 3 -6.19 1.50 -2.79
C ALA A 3 -6.34 0.24 -1.90
N GLY A 4 -7.33 0.20 -1.00
CA GLY A 4 -7.59 -0.97 -0.16
C GLY A 4 -7.99 -2.21 -0.95
N TYR A 5 -8.86 -2.05 -1.97
CA TYR A 5 -9.22 -3.13 -2.88
C TYR A 5 -8.03 -3.60 -3.72
N PHE A 6 -7.18 -2.68 -4.18
CA PHE A 6 -5.95 -3.02 -4.90
C PHE A 6 -5.02 -3.92 -4.06
N LEU A 7 -4.81 -3.60 -2.77
CA LEU A 7 -4.02 -4.44 -1.86
C LEU A 7 -4.63 -5.84 -1.67
N LEU A 8 -5.96 -5.92 -1.56
CA LEU A 8 -6.68 -7.19 -1.41
C LEU A 8 -6.56 -8.06 -2.67
N VAL A 9 -6.75 -7.48 -3.86
CA VAL A 9 -6.64 -8.19 -5.14
C VAL A 9 -5.21 -8.67 -5.39
N ALA A 10 -4.20 -7.83 -5.14
CA ALA A 10 -2.78 -8.24 -5.28
C ALA A 10 -2.47 -9.47 -4.41
N ARG A 11 -2.91 -9.46 -3.14
CA ARG A 11 -2.74 -10.61 -2.23
C ARG A 11 -3.56 -11.83 -2.66
N GLY A 12 -4.74 -11.64 -3.24
CA GLY A 12 -5.57 -12.72 -3.83
C GLY A 12 -4.95 -13.38 -5.07
N LEU A 13 -4.02 -12.69 -5.74
CA LEU A 13 -3.27 -13.20 -6.91
C LEU A 13 -1.90 -13.82 -6.54
N ASP A 14 -1.67 -14.13 -5.26
CA ASP A 14 -0.39 -14.64 -4.73
C ASP A 14 0.80 -13.70 -5.04
N LEU A 15 0.55 -12.38 -4.96
CA LEU A 15 1.59 -11.36 -5.02
C LEU A 15 1.85 -10.76 -3.63
N ASP A 16 3.12 -10.62 -3.32
CA ASP A 16 3.58 -9.73 -2.28
C ASP A 16 3.45 -8.28 -2.76
N ILE A 17 2.93 -7.43 -1.87
CA ILE A 17 2.78 -6.00 -2.10
C ILE A 17 3.30 -5.20 -0.90
N GLY A 18 4.18 -4.24 -1.20
CA GLY A 18 4.73 -3.24 -0.29
C GLY A 18 4.20 -1.84 -0.62
N PRO A 19 3.09 -1.40 -0.01
CA PRO A 19 2.53 -0.06 -0.19
C PRO A 19 3.31 1.00 0.58
N MET A 20 3.61 2.13 -0.07
CA MET A 20 4.40 3.23 0.49
C MET A 20 3.78 4.59 0.17
N SER A 21 3.65 5.43 1.19
CA SER A 21 3.24 6.85 1.08
C SER A 21 4.36 7.84 1.41
N GLY A 22 5.45 7.40 2.03
CA GLY A 22 6.62 8.22 2.41
C GLY A 22 7.60 8.44 1.26
N PHE A 23 7.14 9.06 0.17
CA PHE A 23 7.95 9.42 -1.01
C PHE A 23 7.67 10.86 -1.45
N ASP A 24 8.55 11.42 -2.26
CA ASP A 24 8.37 12.73 -2.89
C ASP A 24 7.30 12.64 -4.01
N ARG A 25 6.08 13.08 -3.69
CA ARG A 25 4.94 13.00 -4.59
C ARG A 25 5.03 13.99 -5.75
N ASP A 26 5.47 15.21 -5.49
CA ASP A 26 5.55 16.25 -6.53
C ASP A 26 6.58 15.86 -7.58
N ARG A 27 7.71 15.26 -7.16
CA ARG A 27 8.70 14.72 -8.10
C ARG A 27 8.15 13.57 -8.95
N VAL A 28 7.45 12.60 -8.36
CA VAL A 28 6.82 11.49 -9.10
C VAL A 28 5.76 12.01 -10.07
N ASP A 29 4.89 12.91 -9.62
CA ASP A 29 3.88 13.53 -10.47
C ASP A 29 4.53 14.31 -11.63
N SER A 30 5.63 15.04 -11.39
CA SER A 30 6.35 15.78 -12.44
C SER A 30 7.10 14.90 -13.44
N GLU A 31 7.59 13.72 -13.03
CA GLU A 31 8.34 12.82 -13.91
C GLU A 31 7.41 11.98 -14.78
N PHE A 32 6.29 11.50 -14.23
CA PHE A 32 5.43 10.50 -14.88
C PHE A 32 4.05 11.02 -15.31
N PHE A 33 3.59 12.15 -14.76
CA PHE A 33 2.19 12.59 -14.88
C PHE A 33 2.01 14.10 -15.19
N ALA A 34 3.08 14.82 -15.55
CA ALA A 34 3.10 16.28 -15.65
C ALA A 34 2.01 16.92 -16.55
N GLU A 35 1.62 16.25 -17.63
CA GLU A 35 0.60 16.75 -18.58
C GLU A 35 -0.81 16.20 -18.28
N THR A 36 -1.02 15.62 -17.10
CA THR A 36 -2.28 15.00 -16.68
C THR A 36 -2.87 15.68 -15.45
N SER A 37 -4.13 15.37 -15.13
CA SER A 37 -4.76 15.73 -13.86
C SER A 37 -4.54 14.69 -12.74
N TRP A 38 -3.70 13.69 -12.96
CA TRP A 38 -3.47 12.59 -12.01
C TRP A 38 -2.48 12.98 -10.91
N ARG A 39 -2.61 12.32 -9.75
CA ARG A 39 -1.87 12.63 -8.51
C ARG A 39 -1.58 11.35 -7.74
N THR A 40 -0.31 10.96 -7.62
CA THR A 40 0.15 9.75 -6.94
C THR A 40 -0.70 8.51 -7.26
N ASP A 41 -1.33 7.82 -6.31
CA ASP A 41 -1.50 8.14 -4.87
C ASP A 41 -0.48 7.47 -3.94
N MET A 42 0.05 6.32 -4.34
CA MET A 42 0.87 5.43 -3.52
C MET A 42 1.84 4.69 -4.43
N LEU A 43 3.09 4.49 -3.98
CA LEU A 43 4.01 3.58 -4.66
C LEU A 43 3.86 2.18 -4.10
N CYS A 44 3.73 1.18 -4.97
CA CYS A 44 3.56 -0.22 -4.60
C CYS A 44 4.65 -1.07 -5.26
N ALA A 45 5.56 -1.62 -4.46
CA ALA A 45 6.42 -2.71 -4.92
C ALA A 45 5.59 -4.00 -5.00
N LEU A 46 5.57 -4.65 -6.16
CA LEU A 46 4.81 -5.88 -6.45
C LEU A 46 5.77 -6.99 -6.89
N GLY A 47 5.53 -8.22 -6.43
CA GLY A 47 6.29 -9.38 -6.87
C GLY A 47 6.05 -10.62 -6.02
N ARG A 48 7.09 -11.47 -5.91
CA ARG A 48 7.14 -12.60 -4.97
C ARG A 48 8.38 -12.46 -4.10
N GLY A 49 8.17 -12.26 -2.80
CA GLY A 49 9.25 -12.13 -1.84
C GLY A 49 9.93 -13.47 -1.55
N ARG A 50 11.16 -13.40 -1.03
CA ARG A 50 11.80 -14.56 -0.39
C ARG A 50 11.15 -14.77 0.97
N ARG A 51 10.59 -15.95 1.23
CA ARG A 51 9.84 -16.24 2.48
C ARG A 51 10.71 -16.07 3.72
N GLU A 52 12.00 -16.33 3.58
CA GLU A 52 13.04 -16.21 4.61
C GLU A 52 13.33 -14.75 4.98
N SER A 53 12.93 -13.79 4.12
CA SER A 53 13.09 -12.35 4.32
C SER A 53 11.80 -11.66 4.79
N VAL A 54 10.70 -12.41 4.98
CA VAL A 54 9.42 -11.85 5.44
C VAL A 54 9.48 -11.61 6.95
N MET A 55 9.37 -10.35 7.35
CA MET A 55 9.27 -9.98 8.77
C MET A 55 7.98 -10.53 9.39
N PRO A 56 7.98 -10.90 10.69
CA PRO A 56 6.76 -11.21 11.42
C PRO A 56 5.71 -10.09 11.31
N ARG A 57 4.43 -10.47 11.29
CA ARG A 57 3.32 -9.51 11.23
C ARG A 57 3.38 -8.60 12.46
N LEU A 58 3.59 -7.30 12.23
CA LEU A 58 3.55 -6.28 13.28
C LEU A 58 2.24 -6.35 14.10
N PRO A 59 2.22 -5.83 15.35
CA PRO A 59 0.99 -5.76 16.14
C PRO A 59 -0.20 -5.15 15.40
N ARG A 60 -1.40 -5.51 15.84
CA ARG A 60 -2.66 -4.87 15.43
C ARG A 60 -3.35 -4.36 16.68
N LEU A 61 -4.08 -3.26 16.54
CA LEU A 61 -4.91 -2.71 17.62
C LEU A 61 -5.94 -3.77 18.04
N SER A 62 -6.27 -3.81 19.33
CA SER A 62 -7.40 -4.61 19.82
C SER A 62 -8.73 -4.00 19.34
N PHE A 63 -9.82 -4.76 19.42
CA PHE A 63 -11.13 -4.27 19.02
C PHE A 63 -11.55 -3.03 19.83
N GLU A 64 -11.33 -3.08 21.14
CA GLU A 64 -11.64 -2.01 22.11
C GLU A 64 -10.81 -0.74 21.88
N THR A 65 -9.64 -0.88 21.25
CA THR A 65 -8.79 0.26 20.88
C THR A 65 -9.18 0.85 19.53
N ALA A 66 -9.66 0.02 18.60
CA ALA A 66 -9.93 0.42 17.21
C ALA A 66 -11.38 0.84 16.96
N TYR A 67 -12.33 0.45 17.82
CA TYR A 67 -13.76 0.63 17.62
C TYR A 67 -14.47 1.08 18.90
N GLN A 68 -15.46 1.95 18.73
CA GLN A 68 -16.45 2.31 19.76
C GLN A 68 -17.82 1.83 19.31
N ILE A 69 -18.59 1.24 20.24
CA ILE A 69 -20.01 0.95 20.05
C ILE A 69 -20.79 2.21 20.47
N LEU A 70 -21.74 2.64 19.65
CA LEU A 70 -22.62 3.80 19.84
C LEU A 70 -24.04 3.36 20.18
#